data_AF-A0A1Q5A533-F1
#
_entry.id   AF-A0A1Q5A533-F1
#
_cell.length_a   1.000
_cell.length_b   1.000
_cell.length_c   1.000
_cell.angle_alpha   90.00
_cell.angle_beta   90.00
_cell.angle_gamma   90.00
#
_symmetry.space_group_name_H-M   'P 1'
#
loop_
_entity.id
_entity.type
_entity.pdbx_description
1 polymer ?
#
loop_
_entity_poly.entity_id
_entity_poly.type
_entity_poly.pdbx_seq_one_letter_code
_entity_poly.pdbx_strand_id
1 'polypeptide(L)'
;MVSELIDSARTELLLVSYASYPPASLSAALASAATRGVEVTLLLEQQADNPKFTGSTGFSRLPVTRLSWPAHQREPGAALHAKIIVVDRRVALIGSANLTGHAFEKNFECGILLRDADSARAIAGHIDSLRDIGVLAVAA
;
A
#
# COMPACT_ATOMS: atom_id res chain seq x y z
N MET A 1 -10.66 10.06 -7.12
CA MET A 1 -9.36 9.60 -7.64
C MET A 1 -8.86 8.29 -7.02
N VAL A 2 -8.42 8.22 -5.75
CA VAL A 2 -7.83 6.97 -5.20
C VAL A 2 -8.82 5.80 -5.17
N SER A 3 -10.05 6.01 -4.67
CA SER A 3 -11.07 4.95 -4.67
C SER A 3 -11.43 4.51 -6.09
N GLU A 4 -11.52 5.44 -7.05
CA GLU A 4 -11.79 5.13 -8.46
C GLU A 4 -10.67 4.26 -9.08
N LEU A 5 -9.41 4.50 -8.72
CA LEU A 5 -8.29 3.64 -9.15
C LEU A 5 -8.46 2.23 -8.59
N ILE A 6 -8.78 2.09 -7.31
CA ILE A 6 -9.05 0.79 -6.66
C ILE A 6 -10.25 0.08 -7.30
N ASP A 7 -11.33 0.80 -7.60
CA ASP A 7 -12.53 0.27 -8.23
C ASP A 7 -12.28 -0.17 -9.68
N SER A 8 -11.30 0.43 -10.35
CA SER A 8 -10.90 0.06 -11.70
C SER A 8 -10.10 -1.26 -11.78
N ALA A 9 -9.53 -1.72 -10.66
CA ALA A 9 -8.73 -2.94 -10.61
C ALA A 9 -9.51 -4.18 -11.06
N ARG A 10 -8.81 -5.07 -11.76
CA ARG A 10 -9.35 -6.32 -12.32
C ARG A 10 -8.60 -7.57 -11.89
N THR A 11 -7.30 -7.48 -11.63
CA THR A 11 -6.45 -8.64 -11.31
C THR A 11 -5.71 -8.47 -10.00
N GLU A 12 -5.02 -7.33 -9.79
CA GLU A 12 -4.21 -7.13 -8.59
C GLU A 12 -4.15 -5.66 -8.14
N LEU A 13 -3.96 -5.48 -6.84
CA LEU A 13 -3.71 -4.21 -6.20
C LEU A 13 -2.52 -4.33 -5.25
N LEU A 14 -1.56 -3.43 -5.38
CA LEU A 14 -0.49 -3.24 -4.40
C LEU A 14 -0.63 -1.85 -3.79
N LEU A 15 -0.77 -1.79 -2.47
CA LEU A 15 -0.78 -0.53 -1.74
C LEU A 15 0.37 -0.51 -0.73
N VAL A 16 1.17 0.55 -0.78
CA VAL A 16 2.27 0.81 0.16
C VAL A 16 1.96 2.10 0.90
N SER A 17 2.07 2.12 2.23
CA SER A 17 1.86 3.35 2.99
C SER A 17 2.49 3.33 4.38
N TYR A 18 2.96 4.49 4.84
CA TYR A 18 3.41 4.66 6.22
C TYR A 18 2.25 4.68 7.22
N ALA A 19 1.21 5.48 6.96
CA ALA A 19 0.08 5.60 7.86
C ALA A 19 -1.22 5.11 7.22
N SER A 20 -2.02 4.37 7.99
CA SER A 20 -3.29 3.81 7.53
C SER A 20 -4.41 4.02 8.54
N TYR A 21 -5.21 5.06 8.30
CA TYR A 21 -6.43 5.40 9.04
C TYR A 21 -7.55 5.57 8.02
N PRO A 22 -7.93 4.47 7.36
CA PRO A 22 -8.68 4.56 6.14
C PRO A 22 -10.09 5.11 6.40
N PRO A 23 -10.56 6.06 5.58
CA PRO A 23 -11.98 6.41 5.60
C PRO A 23 -12.82 5.21 5.17
N ALA A 24 -14.11 5.24 5.51
CA ALA A 24 -15.04 4.15 5.20
C ALA A 24 -15.09 3.85 3.69
N SER A 25 -14.99 4.89 2.85
CA SER A 25 -14.98 4.78 1.39
C SER A 25 -13.78 3.97 0.86
N LEU A 26 -12.57 4.20 1.39
CA LEU A 26 -11.38 3.44 0.99
C LEU A 26 -11.49 1.98 1.43
N SER A 27 -11.96 1.74 2.66
CA SER A 27 -12.16 0.38 3.17
C SER A 27 -13.19 -0.38 2.35
N ALA A 28 -14.29 0.27 1.95
CA ALA A 28 -15.33 -0.31 1.10
C ALA A 28 -14.81 -0.62 -0.31
N ALA A 29 -14.01 0.27 -0.92
CA ALA A 29 -13.42 0.05 -2.24
C ALA A 29 -12.49 -1.18 -2.25
N LEU A 30 -11.61 -1.30 -1.25
CA LEU A 30 -10.73 -2.46 -1.11
C LEU A 30 -11.49 -3.76 -0.82
N ALA A 31 -12.53 -3.71 0.03
CA ALA A 31 -13.40 -4.86 0.29
C ALA A 31 -14.15 -5.31 -0.98
N SER A 32 -14.62 -4.35 -1.79
CA SER A 32 -15.26 -4.61 -3.07
C SER A 32 -14.27 -5.25 -4.05
N ALA A 33 -13.04 -4.72 -4.15
CA ALA A 33 -12.00 -5.31 -4.98
C ALA A 33 -11.69 -6.77 -4.59
N ALA A 34 -11.50 -7.04 -3.30
CA ALA A 34 -11.30 -8.40 -2.80
C ALA A 34 -12.48 -9.32 -3.12
N THR A 35 -13.73 -8.83 -2.96
CA THR A 35 -14.95 -9.59 -3.33
C THR A 35 -15.02 -9.91 -4.82
N ARG A 36 -14.48 -9.04 -5.68
CA ARG A 36 -14.38 -9.29 -7.14
C ARG A 36 -13.28 -10.31 -7.50
N GLY A 37 -12.51 -10.82 -6.52
CA GLY A 37 -11.38 -11.71 -6.75
C GLY A 37 -10.09 -10.99 -7.14
N VAL A 38 -10.00 -9.67 -6.94
CA VAL A 38 -8.74 -8.93 -7.12
C VAL A 38 -7.79 -9.28 -5.98
N GLU A 39 -6.57 -9.68 -6.32
CA GLU A 39 -5.53 -9.95 -5.32
C GLU A 39 -5.03 -8.64 -4.72
N VAL A 40 -5.30 -8.42 -3.43
CA VAL A 40 -4.87 -7.19 -2.74
C VAL A 40 -3.68 -7.49 -1.85
N THR A 41 -2.60 -6.74 -2.06
CA THR A 41 -1.40 -6.76 -1.22
C THR A 41 -1.22 -5.41 -0.54
N LEU A 42 -1.10 -5.43 0.79
CA LEU A 42 -0.82 -4.25 1.61
C LEU A 42 0.57 -4.35 2.22
N LEU A 43 1.40 -3.34 1.99
CA LEU A 43 2.68 -3.15 2.69
C LEU A 43 2.59 -1.89 3.54
N LEU A 44 2.47 -2.06 4.85
CA LEU A 44 2.22 -0.95 5.78
C LEU A 44 3.32 -0.88 6.83
N GLU A 45 3.65 0.34 7.26
CA GLU A 45 4.44 0.48 8.50
C GLU A 45 3.62 0.01 9.69
N GLN A 46 4.28 -0.65 10.64
CA GLN A 46 3.63 -1.18 11.82
C GLN A 46 4.53 -1.16 13.04
N GLN A 47 3.90 -1.03 14.21
CA GLN A 47 4.60 -0.88 15.49
C GLN A 47 5.45 -2.11 15.83
N ALA A 48 5.03 -3.30 15.38
CA ALA A 48 5.78 -4.54 15.56
C ALA A 48 7.17 -4.50 14.90
N ASP A 49 7.32 -3.76 13.80
CA ASP A 49 8.59 -3.65 13.07
C ASP A 49 9.34 -2.33 13.33
N ASN A 50 8.62 -1.27 13.74
CA ASN A 50 9.18 0.03 14.10
C ASN A 50 8.56 0.52 15.42
N PRO A 51 9.24 0.36 16.57
CA PRO A 51 8.71 0.80 17.85
C PRO A 51 8.43 2.31 17.95
N LYS A 52 9.02 3.14 17.08
CA LYS A 52 8.74 4.59 17.03
C LYS A 52 7.47 4.92 16.26
N PHE A 53 6.93 3.98 15.49
CA PHE A 53 5.65 4.14 14.83
C PHE A 53 4.53 3.98 15.84
N THR A 54 3.78 5.06 16.09
CA THR A 54 2.65 5.09 17.01
C THR A 54 1.30 4.95 16.29
N GLY A 55 1.32 4.59 15.01
CA GLY A 55 0.12 4.47 14.20
C GLY A 55 -0.59 3.13 14.34
N SER A 56 -1.82 3.04 13.82
CA SER A 56 -2.52 1.76 13.68
C SER A 56 -2.29 1.17 12.28
N THR A 57 -2.24 -0.15 12.19
CA THR A 57 -2.40 -0.86 10.93
C THR A 57 -3.90 -0.94 10.60
N GLY A 58 -4.32 -0.14 9.63
CA GLY A 58 -5.67 -0.17 9.10
C GLY A 58 -5.99 -1.48 8.39
N PHE A 59 -7.26 -1.64 8.01
CA PHE A 59 -7.73 -2.74 7.17
C PHE A 59 -7.67 -4.15 7.78
N SER A 60 -7.45 -4.33 9.08
CA SER A 60 -7.25 -5.64 9.72
C SER A 60 -8.32 -6.70 9.42
N ARG A 61 -9.55 -6.29 9.08
CA ARG A 61 -10.67 -7.18 8.74
C ARG A 61 -10.74 -7.59 7.27
N LEU A 62 -9.91 -7.01 6.39
CA LEU A 62 -9.90 -7.36 4.98
C LEU A 62 -9.08 -8.63 4.73
N PRO A 63 -9.59 -9.60 3.94
CA PRO A 63 -8.87 -10.82 3.57
C PRO A 63 -7.87 -10.52 2.45
N VAL A 64 -6.73 -9.93 2.83
CA VAL A 64 -5.71 -9.43 1.90
C VAL A 64 -4.33 -9.95 2.31
N THR A 65 -3.44 -10.07 1.34
CA THR A 65 -2.04 -10.37 1.61
C THR A 65 -1.40 -9.17 2.31
N ARG A 66 -0.70 -9.41 3.41
CA ARG A 66 0.00 -8.38 4.15
C ARG A 66 1.49 -8.64 4.06
N LEU A 67 2.22 -7.64 3.61
CA LEU A 67 3.67 -7.61 3.68
C LEU A 67 4.09 -6.72 4.84
N SER A 68 5.21 -7.09 5.44
CA SER A 68 5.94 -6.29 6.41
C SER A 68 7.37 -6.10 5.95
N TRP A 69 8.02 -5.05 6.45
CA TRP A 69 9.47 -4.93 6.40
C TRP A 69 9.97 -5.24 7.82
N PRO A 70 10.52 -6.43 8.11
CA PRO A 70 10.81 -6.82 9.50
C PRO A 70 11.87 -5.94 10.18
N ALA A 71 11.79 -5.77 11.50
CA ALA A 71 12.75 -4.98 12.27
C ALA A 71 14.22 -5.39 12.04
N HIS A 72 14.51 -6.68 11.87
CA HIS A 72 15.87 -7.19 11.66
C HIS A 72 16.41 -6.95 10.23
N GLN A 73 15.55 -6.54 9.29
CA GLN A 73 15.91 -6.15 7.92
C GLN A 73 16.07 -4.63 7.79
N ARG A 74 16.02 -3.89 8.90
CA ARG A 74 16.04 -2.43 8.94
C ARG A 74 17.32 -1.91 9.57
N GLU A 75 17.87 -0.87 8.96
CA GLU A 75 18.88 -0.05 9.62
C GLU A 75 18.25 0.72 10.79
N PRO A 76 19.01 1.00 11.86
CA PRO A 76 18.53 1.77 13.00
C PRO A 76 17.93 3.13 12.58
N GLY A 77 16.65 3.33 12.89
CA GLY A 77 15.93 4.57 12.57
C GLY A 77 15.30 4.62 11.18
N ALA A 78 15.43 3.56 10.37
CA ALA A 78 14.71 3.44 9.11
C ALA A 78 13.19 3.29 9.33
N ALA A 79 12.42 3.79 8.37
CA ALA A 79 10.96 3.68 8.36
C ALA A 79 10.46 3.49 6.93
N LEU A 80 9.39 2.70 6.77
CA LEU A 80 8.69 2.58 5.49
C LEU A 80 7.92 3.87 5.21
N HIS A 81 8.42 4.73 4.32
CA HIS A 81 7.80 6.03 4.07
C HIS A 81 7.28 6.24 2.63
N ALA A 82 7.26 5.17 1.82
CA ALA A 82 6.68 5.20 0.48
C ALA A 82 5.14 5.25 0.54
N LYS A 83 4.53 5.90 -0.45
CA LYS A 83 3.08 5.88 -0.68
C LYS A 83 2.83 5.59 -2.15
N ILE A 84 2.38 4.37 -2.41
CA ILE A 84 2.29 3.80 -3.74
C ILE A 84 0.97 3.06 -3.84
N ILE A 85 0.28 3.21 -4.97
CA ILE A 85 -0.81 2.34 -5.38
C ILE A 85 -0.48 1.83 -6.78
N VAL A 86 -0.39 0.53 -6.98
CA VAL A 86 -0.28 -0.09 -8.29
C VAL A 86 -1.55 -0.87 -8.58
N VAL A 87 -2.14 -0.64 -9.74
CA VAL A 87 -3.37 -1.29 -10.22
C VAL A 87 -3.02 -2.14 -11.43
N ASP A 88 -3.28 -3.45 -11.32
CA ASP A 88 -3.12 -4.46 -12.38
C ASP A 88 -1.73 -4.45 -13.07
N ARG A 89 -0.68 -3.96 -12.37
CA ARG A 89 0.65 -3.65 -12.95
C ARG A 89 0.61 -2.79 -14.22
N ARG A 90 -0.45 -1.99 -14.42
CA ARG A 90 -0.67 -1.15 -15.61
C ARG A 90 -0.74 0.32 -15.30
N VAL A 91 -1.16 0.66 -14.09
CA VAL A 91 -1.26 2.04 -13.61
C VAL A 91 -0.61 2.12 -12.24
N ALA A 92 0.17 3.16 -11.99
CA ALA A 92 0.73 3.42 -10.69
C ALA A 92 0.46 4.87 -10.26
N LEU A 93 0.10 5.07 -9.00
CA LEU A 93 0.07 6.36 -8.34
C LEU A 93 1.18 6.37 -7.29
N ILE A 94 2.13 7.29 -7.44
CA ILE A 94 3.14 7.59 -6.41
C ILE A 94 2.87 8.99 -5.90
N GLY A 95 2.87 9.19 -4.58
CA GLY A 95 2.60 10.51 -4.03
C GLY A 95 2.98 10.68 -2.57
N SER A 96 2.51 11.77 -1.99
CA SER A 96 2.69 12.10 -0.57
C SER A 96 1.58 11.55 0.33
N ALA A 97 0.38 11.31 -0.25
CA ALA A 97 -0.82 10.96 0.49
C ALA A 97 -0.71 9.58 1.15
N ASN A 98 -0.77 9.56 2.49
CA ASN A 98 -1.00 8.33 3.25
C ASN A 98 -2.43 7.80 3.05
N LEU A 99 -2.70 6.56 3.43
CA LEU A 99 -4.04 5.97 3.39
C LEU A 99 -4.91 6.42 4.57
N THR A 100 -5.08 7.74 4.72
CA THR A 100 -5.81 8.36 5.83
C THR A 100 -6.88 9.32 5.33
N GLY A 101 -7.97 9.46 6.08
CA GLY A 101 -9.01 10.46 5.73
C GLY A 101 -8.45 11.88 5.67
N HIS A 102 -7.49 12.22 6.55
CA HIS A 102 -6.85 13.55 6.53
C HIS A 102 -6.06 13.79 5.24
N ALA A 103 -5.30 12.80 4.76
CA ALA A 103 -4.59 12.91 3.49
C ALA A 103 -5.55 13.13 2.31
N PHE A 104 -6.74 12.52 2.35
CA PHE A 104 -7.70 12.62 1.24
C PHE A 104 -8.61 13.86 1.30
N GLU A 105 -8.84 14.43 2.47
CA GLU A 105 -9.87 15.47 2.67
C GLU A 105 -9.31 16.81 3.14
N LYS A 106 -8.14 16.84 3.80
CA LYS A 106 -7.67 18.02 4.56
C LYS A 106 -6.26 18.46 4.21
N ASN A 107 -5.36 17.52 3.98
CA ASN A 107 -3.97 17.84 3.70
C ASN A 107 -3.81 18.27 2.24
N PHE A 108 -2.83 19.13 2.02
CA PHE A 108 -2.33 19.39 0.68
C PHE A 108 -1.40 18.23 0.27
N GLU A 109 -1.81 17.45 -0.70
CA GLU A 109 -1.07 16.28 -1.19
C GLU A 109 -0.73 16.44 -2.68
N CYS A 110 0.37 15.85 -3.10
CA CYS A 110 0.75 15.76 -4.50
C CYS A 110 1.02 14.30 -4.90
N GLY A 111 0.88 14.02 -6.19
CA GLY A 111 1.16 12.70 -6.73
C GLY A 111 1.28 12.71 -8.24
N ILE A 112 1.93 11.67 -8.76
CA ILE A 112 2.10 11.43 -10.18
C ILE A 112 1.34 10.14 -10.51
N LEU A 113 0.36 10.27 -11.42
CA LEU A 113 -0.37 9.14 -11.97
C LEU A 113 0.29 8.68 -13.26
N LEU A 114 0.92 7.51 -13.21
CA LEU A 114 1.56 6.86 -14.34
C LEU A 114 0.56 5.91 -15.00
N ARG A 115 0.16 6.21 -16.23
CA ARG A 115 -0.65 5.32 -17.09
C ARG A 115 0.25 4.59 -18.09
N ASP A 116 1.31 4.01 -17.55
CA ASP A 116 2.35 3.32 -18.31
C ASP A 116 2.65 1.97 -17.66
N ALA A 117 2.49 0.90 -18.43
CA ALA A 117 2.60 -0.46 -17.90
C ALA A 117 4.05 -0.85 -17.58
N ASP A 118 5.04 -0.29 -18.27
CA ASP A 118 6.45 -0.58 -18.00
C ASP A 118 6.86 0.01 -16.65
N SER A 119 6.51 1.27 -16.40
CA SER A 119 6.74 1.92 -15.11
C SER A 119 5.98 1.22 -13.98
N ALA A 120 4.70 0.89 -14.17
CA ALA A 120 3.90 0.22 -13.15
C ALA A 120 4.44 -1.18 -12.82
N ARG A 121 4.88 -1.96 -13.83
CA ARG A 121 5.55 -3.24 -13.64
C ARG A 121 6.88 -3.10 -12.92
N ALA A 122 7.69 -2.10 -13.25
CA ALA A 122 8.97 -1.86 -12.58
C ALA A 122 8.77 -1.56 -11.09
N ILE A 123 7.77 -0.74 -10.75
CA ILE A 123 7.44 -0.41 -9.35
C ILE A 123 6.98 -1.65 -8.58
N ALA A 124 6.01 -2.40 -9.11
CA ALA A 124 5.54 -3.62 -8.46
C ALA A 124 6.64 -4.67 -8.35
N GLY A 125 7.41 -4.87 -9.42
CA GLY A 125 8.53 -5.80 -9.48
C GLY A 125 9.65 -5.47 -8.49
N HIS A 126 9.87 -4.19 -8.17
CA HIS A 126 10.78 -3.80 -7.09
C HIS A 126 10.30 -4.33 -5.73
N ILE A 127 9.00 -4.18 -5.42
CA ILE A 127 8.43 -4.70 -4.17
C ILE A 127 8.46 -6.23 -4.12
N ASP A 128 8.15 -6.91 -5.24
CA ASP A 128 8.31 -8.35 -5.36
C ASP A 128 9.75 -8.79 -5.10
N SER A 129 10.72 -8.11 -5.73
CA SER A 129 12.15 -8.45 -5.57
C SER A 129 12.59 -8.31 -4.11
N LEU A 130 12.14 -7.26 -3.40
CA LEU A 130 12.43 -7.09 -1.98
C LEU A 130 11.83 -8.20 -1.12
N ARG A 131 10.65 -8.71 -1.46
CA ARG A 131 10.07 -9.90 -0.81
C ARG A 131 10.89 -11.15 -1.12
N ASP A 132 11.24 -11.35 -2.39
CA ASP A 132 11.88 -12.58 -2.86
C ASP A 132 13.31 -12.73 -2.29
N ILE A 133 14.02 -11.63 -2.04
CA ILE A 133 15.32 -11.63 -1.36
C ILE A 133 15.22 -11.57 0.18
N GLY A 134 14.01 -11.61 0.75
CA GLY A 134 13.78 -11.68 2.19
C GLY A 134 13.86 -10.35 2.95
N VAL A 135 13.96 -9.21 2.25
CA VAL A 135 13.87 -7.87 2.88
C VAL A 135 12.44 -7.59 3.35
N LEU A 136 11.44 -8.00 2.57
CA LEU A 136 10.04 -7.98 2.97
C LEU A 136 9.57 -9.41 3.30
N ALA A 137 8.66 -9.54 4.25
CA ALA A 137 8.08 -10.81 4.65
C ALA A 137 6.56 -10.76 4.54
N VAL A 138 5.91 -11.92 4.35
CA VAL A 138 4.46 -12.02 4.53
C VAL A 138 4.17 -11.97 6.03
N ALA A 139 3.36 -11.00 6.46
CA ALA A 139 2.95 -10.87 7.85
C ALA A 139 1.97 -11.99 8.21
N ALA A 140 2.15 -12.56 9.41
CA ALA A 140 1.28 -13.59 9.97
C ALA A 140 -0.10 -13.04 10.40
#